data_AF-A0A7X5L268-F1
#
_entry.id   AF-A0A7X5L268-F1
#
_cell.length_a   1.000
_cell.length_b   1.000
_cell.length_c   1.000
_cell.angle_alpha   90.00
_cell.angle_beta   90.00
_cell.angle_gamma   90.00
#
_symmetry.space_group_name_H-M   'P 1'
#
loop_
_entity.id
_entity.type
_entity.pdbx_description
1 polymer ?
#
loop_
_entity_poly.entity_id
_entity_poly.type
_entity_poly.pdbx_seq_one_letter_code
_entity_poly.pdbx_strand_id
1 'polypeptide(L)'
;MLPVDSEEHLGRLSPDYEMIANLSREKNVVGVHAFTLTTESGVTAICRNFAPLYGIYEESATGIASCALACYLFKYHRQQPQYIFEQGHNMGAISRIVVNLSYHGNVIDSVFLGGYGYLLGKKSFPV
;
A
#
# COMPACT_ATOMS: atom_id res chain seq x y z
N MET A 1 -4.36 -2.44 -8.53
CA MET A 1 -3.38 -3.40 -7.97
C MET A 1 -2.50 -3.87 -9.11
N LEU A 2 -1.18 -3.77 -8.95
CA LEU A 2 -0.19 -4.22 -9.92
C LEU A 2 0.76 -5.21 -9.21
N PRO A 3 0.52 -6.54 -9.33
CA PRO A 3 1.47 -7.51 -8.82
C PRO A 3 2.77 -7.45 -9.63
N VAL A 4 3.88 -7.47 -8.93
CA VAL A 4 5.24 -7.56 -9.46
C VAL A 4 5.85 -8.86 -8.92
N ASP A 5 6.68 -9.50 -9.73
CA ASP A 5 7.25 -10.83 -9.49
C ASP A 5 8.39 -10.86 -8.47
N SER A 6 9.05 -9.73 -8.20
CA SER A 6 10.13 -9.64 -7.21
C SER A 6 10.27 -8.25 -6.58
N GLU A 7 10.92 -8.21 -5.41
CA GLU A 7 11.33 -6.97 -4.74
C GLU A 7 12.33 -6.16 -5.56
N GLU A 8 13.24 -6.84 -6.26
CA GLU A 8 14.19 -6.21 -7.18
C GLU A 8 13.49 -5.47 -8.31
N HIS A 9 12.51 -6.11 -8.96
CA HIS A 9 11.74 -5.48 -10.03
C HIS A 9 10.85 -4.36 -9.51
N LEU A 10 10.20 -4.53 -8.35
CA LEU A 10 9.40 -3.48 -7.72
C LEU A 10 10.27 -2.25 -7.39
N GLY A 11 11.45 -2.47 -6.83
CA GLY A 11 12.41 -1.42 -6.48
C GLY A 11 12.97 -0.69 -7.70
N ARG A 12 13.07 -1.36 -8.85
CA ARG A 12 13.55 -0.79 -10.12
C ARG A 12 12.47 -0.11 -10.96
N LEU A 13 11.18 -0.20 -10.60
CA LEU A 13 10.14 0.48 -11.36
C LEU A 13 10.48 1.97 -11.50
N SER A 14 10.50 2.43 -12.75
CA SER A 14 10.61 3.84 -13.14
C SER A 14 9.25 4.23 -13.73
N PRO A 15 8.34 4.81 -12.92
CA PRO A 15 6.97 5.04 -13.36
C PRO A 15 6.92 6.19 -14.35
N ASP A 16 6.24 5.97 -15.48
CA ASP A 16 5.81 7.07 -16.35
C ASP A 16 4.58 7.74 -15.71
N TYR A 17 4.81 8.84 -15.00
CA TYR A 17 3.78 9.53 -14.23
C TYR A 17 2.69 10.14 -15.12
N GLU A 18 3.02 10.58 -16.33
CA GLU A 18 2.03 11.13 -17.26
C GLU A 18 1.11 10.03 -17.77
N MET A 19 1.67 8.89 -18.17
CA MET A 19 0.89 7.72 -18.57
C MET A 19 0.02 7.20 -17.42
N ILE A 20 0.56 7.11 -16.20
CA ILE A 20 -0.23 6.70 -15.03
C ILE A 20 -1.37 7.69 -14.76
N ALA A 21 -1.14 8.99 -14.85
CA ALA A 21 -2.18 10.00 -14.65
C ALA A 21 -3.29 9.88 -15.71
N ASN A 22 -2.92 9.68 -16.97
CA ASN A 22 -3.86 9.51 -18.07
C ASN A 22 -4.68 8.22 -17.93
N LEU A 23 -4.02 7.11 -17.61
CA LEU A 23 -4.70 5.83 -17.34
C LEU A 23 -5.63 5.92 -16.13
N SER A 24 -5.20 6.59 -15.06
CA SER A 24 -6.00 6.77 -13.84
C SER A 24 -7.26 7.57 -14.11
N ARG A 25 -7.16 8.62 -14.94
CA ARG A 25 -8.31 9.41 -15.39
C ARG A 25 -9.25 8.58 -16.26
N GLU A 26 -8.73 7.84 -17.23
CA GLU A 26 -9.53 6.99 -18.13
C GLU A 26 -10.30 5.91 -17.35
N LYS A 27 -9.65 5.26 -16.39
CA LYS A 27 -10.24 4.19 -15.58
C LYS A 27 -11.02 4.69 -14.37
N ASN A 28 -11.06 6.00 -14.15
CA ASN A 28 -11.67 6.62 -12.97
C ASN A 28 -11.16 6.00 -11.64
N VAL A 29 -9.83 5.89 -11.51
CA VAL A 29 -9.15 5.38 -10.31
C VAL A 29 -8.14 6.40 -9.79
N VAL A 30 -7.70 6.22 -8.54
CA VAL A 30 -6.77 7.16 -7.90
C VAL A 30 -5.35 7.02 -8.44
N GLY A 31 -4.91 5.80 -8.71
CA GLY A 31 -3.52 5.52 -9.05
C GLY A 31 -3.21 4.04 -9.14
N VAL A 32 -1.91 3.74 -9.15
CA VAL A 32 -1.37 2.37 -9.20
C VAL A 32 -0.73 2.02 -7.87
N HIS A 33 -1.30 1.01 -7.22
CA HIS A 33 -0.69 0.34 -6.07
C HIS A 33 0.05 -0.91 -6.56
N ALA A 34 1.37 -0.81 -6.67
CA ALA A 34 2.26 -1.88 -7.07
C ALA A 34 2.76 -2.64 -5.84
N PHE A 35 2.86 -3.96 -5.92
CA PHE A 35 3.29 -4.77 -4.79
C PHE A 35 3.98 -6.05 -5.24
N THR A 36 4.82 -6.62 -4.37
CA THR A 36 5.35 -7.97 -4.48
C THR A 36 5.13 -8.70 -3.17
N LEU A 37 4.81 -9.99 -3.24
CA LEU A 37 4.87 -10.84 -2.05
C LEU A 37 6.34 -11.01 -1.64
N THR A 38 6.58 -11.16 -0.34
CA THR A 38 7.91 -11.39 0.23
C THR A 38 7.94 -12.68 1.04
N THR A 39 9.11 -13.28 1.13
CA THR A 39 9.39 -14.40 2.04
C THR A 39 9.93 -13.94 3.39
N GLU A 40 10.11 -12.63 3.60
CA GLU A 40 10.54 -12.09 4.88
C GLU A 40 9.54 -12.45 5.99
N SER A 41 10.05 -12.97 7.10
CA SER A 41 9.22 -13.34 8.23
C SER A 41 8.52 -12.11 8.83
N GLY A 42 7.18 -12.13 8.85
CA GLY A 42 6.38 -11.07 9.46
C GLY A 42 5.98 -9.93 8.51
N VAL A 43 6.32 -10.00 7.23
CA VAL A 43 5.84 -9.09 6.19
C VAL A 43 5.12 -9.90 5.10
N THR A 44 3.96 -9.43 4.67
CA THR A 44 3.17 -10.09 3.62
C THR A 44 3.55 -9.61 2.22
N ALA A 45 3.71 -8.29 2.04
CA ALA A 45 4.12 -7.71 0.77
C ALA A 45 4.84 -6.37 0.95
N ILE A 46 5.75 -6.07 0.02
CA ILE A 46 6.34 -4.74 -0.15
C ILE A 46 5.55 -4.01 -1.23
N CYS A 47 5.29 -2.72 -0.99
CA CYS A 47 4.39 -1.91 -1.81
C CYS A 47 5.04 -0.60 -2.25
N ARG A 48 4.57 -0.09 -3.39
CA ARG A 48 4.78 1.28 -3.88
C ARG A 48 3.44 1.82 -4.38
N ASN A 49 3.16 3.10 -4.12
CA ASN A 49 1.90 3.73 -4.54
C ASN A 49 2.17 4.98 -5.36
N PHE A 50 1.57 5.07 -6.54
CA PHE A 50 1.73 6.18 -7.48
C PHE A 50 0.36 6.81 -7.77
N ALA A 51 0.17 8.09 -7.45
CA ALA A 51 -1.09 8.83 -7.66
C ALA A 51 -0.87 10.18 -8.38
N PRO A 52 -0.16 10.20 -9.52
CA PRO A 52 0.30 11.45 -10.16
C PRO A 52 -0.85 12.33 -10.67
N LEU A 53 -2.04 11.78 -10.91
CA LEU A 53 -3.23 12.55 -11.27
C LEU A 53 -3.58 13.62 -10.22
N TYR A 54 -3.22 13.38 -8.96
CA TYR A 54 -3.44 14.27 -7.83
C TYR A 54 -2.16 15.01 -7.40
N GLY A 55 -1.13 15.04 -8.26
CA GLY A 55 0.14 15.71 -7.99
C GLY A 55 1.06 14.96 -7.02
N ILE A 56 0.75 13.71 -6.69
CA ILE A 56 1.55 12.89 -5.78
C ILE A 56 2.24 11.77 -6.58
N TYR A 57 3.54 11.94 -6.85
CA TYR A 57 4.30 10.97 -7.64
C TYR A 57 4.47 9.64 -6.93
N GLU A 58 4.88 9.65 -5.65
CA GLU A 58 5.00 8.45 -4.83
C GLU A 58 4.69 8.76 -3.35
N GLU A 59 3.99 7.85 -2.68
CA GLU A 59 3.68 7.95 -1.25
C GLU A 59 4.48 6.93 -0.43
N SER A 60 4.94 7.34 0.76
CA SER A 60 5.66 6.45 1.67
C SER A 60 4.75 5.50 2.45
N ALA A 61 3.46 5.82 2.58
CA ALA A 61 2.45 4.97 3.20
C ALA A 61 1.05 5.31 2.68
N THR A 62 0.33 4.32 2.14
CA THR A 62 -1.03 4.52 1.61
C THR A 62 -2.00 3.52 2.20
N GLY A 63 -2.51 3.84 3.39
CA GLY A 63 -3.34 2.93 4.18
C GLY A 63 -4.58 2.38 3.46
N ILE A 64 -5.30 3.21 2.72
CA ILE A 64 -6.49 2.79 1.96
C ILE A 64 -6.12 1.78 0.87
N ALA A 65 -5.00 1.98 0.17
CA ALA A 65 -4.51 1.07 -0.85
C ALA A 65 -4.08 -0.28 -0.22
N SER A 66 -3.44 -0.24 0.96
CA SER A 66 -3.11 -1.44 1.74
C SER A 66 -4.35 -2.22 2.18
N CYS A 67 -5.43 -1.55 2.60
CA CYS A 67 -6.71 -2.21 2.91
C CYS A 67 -7.29 -2.92 1.69
N ALA A 68 -7.29 -2.26 0.53
CA ALA A 68 -7.73 -2.86 -0.72
C ALA A 68 -6.83 -4.04 -1.14
N LEU A 69 -5.52 -3.95 -0.91
CA LEU A 69 -4.57 -5.03 -1.16
C LEU A 69 -4.83 -6.24 -0.26
N ALA A 70 -5.09 -6.03 1.04
CA ALA A 70 -5.46 -7.12 1.95
C ALA A 70 -6.71 -7.87 1.46
N CYS A 71 -7.75 -7.14 1.04
CA CYS A 71 -8.96 -7.76 0.48
C CYS A 71 -8.69 -8.49 -0.84
N TYR A 72 -7.83 -7.93 -1.69
CA TYR A 72 -7.39 -8.56 -2.93
C TYR A 72 -6.66 -9.88 -2.66
N LEU A 73 -5.69 -9.88 -1.74
CA LEU A 73 -4.93 -11.08 -1.37
C LEU A 73 -5.79 -12.12 -0.66
N PHE A 74 -6.74 -11.69 0.17
CA PHE A 74 -7.73 -12.57 0.78
C PHE A 74 -8.54 -13.32 -0.29
N LYS A 75 -8.95 -12.62 -1.35
CA LYS A 75 -9.74 -13.21 -2.42
C LYS A 75 -8.93 -14.09 -3.37
N TYR A 76 -7.70 -13.73 -3.71
CA TYR A 76 -6.97 -14.32 -4.84
C TYR A 76 -5.67 -15.04 -4.48
N HIS A 77 -5.19 -14.96 -3.25
CA HIS A 77 -3.90 -15.55 -2.87
C HIS A 77 -3.99 -16.43 -1.62
N ARG A 78 -4.20 -15.82 -0.46
CA ARG A 78 -4.24 -16.53 0.82
C ARG A 78 -5.18 -15.80 1.76
N GLN A 79 -6.19 -16.51 2.25
CA GLN A 79 -7.07 -16.04 3.30
C GLN A 79 -6.35 -16.09 4.65
N GLN A 80 -6.32 -14.96 5.33
CA GLN A 80 -5.78 -14.83 6.67
C GLN A 80 -6.37 -13.60 7.37
N PRO A 81 -6.40 -13.57 8.71
CA PRO A 81 -7.00 -12.46 9.45
C PRO A 81 -6.12 -11.21 9.50
N GLN A 82 -4.85 -11.29 9.13
CA GLN A 82 -3.93 -10.15 9.18
C GLN A 82 -2.97 -10.15 7.99
N TYR A 83 -2.71 -8.95 7.47
CA TYR A 83 -1.71 -8.68 6.44
C TYR A 83 -0.81 -7.55 6.94
N ILE A 84 0.49 -7.71 6.77
CA ILE A 84 1.48 -6.71 7.13
C ILE A 84 2.15 -6.25 5.85
N PHE A 85 2.17 -4.96 5.60
CA PHE A 85 2.77 -4.38 4.41
C PHE A 85 3.89 -3.42 4.80
N GLU A 86 4.90 -3.36 3.95
CA GLU A 86 5.89 -2.30 3.99
C GLU A 86 5.81 -1.44 2.75
N GLN A 87 5.96 -0.13 2.91
CA GLN A 87 5.92 0.86 1.84
C GLN A 87 6.96 1.95 2.11
N GLY A 88 7.44 2.63 1.06
CA GLY A 88 8.35 3.76 1.20
C GLY A 88 9.85 3.41 1.18
N HIS A 89 10.20 2.16 0.86
CA HIS A 89 11.58 1.71 0.66
C HIS A 89 12.36 2.61 -0.32
N ASN A 90 11.78 2.90 -1.49
CA ASN A 90 12.36 3.80 -2.50
C ASN A 90 12.49 5.27 -2.07
N MET A 91 11.85 5.66 -0.98
CA MET A 91 11.87 7.02 -0.44
C MET A 91 12.77 7.14 0.81
N GLY A 92 13.37 6.03 1.28
CA GLY A 92 14.09 6.00 2.55
C GLY A 92 13.20 6.24 3.77
N ALA A 93 11.89 6.06 3.63
CA ALA A 93 10.87 6.40 4.62
C ALA A 93 9.93 5.19 4.83
N ILE A 94 10.49 4.08 5.31
CA ILE A 94 9.77 2.81 5.42
C ILE A 94 8.67 2.93 6.48
N SER A 95 7.45 2.60 6.07
CA SER A 95 6.28 2.51 6.93
C SER A 95 5.78 1.07 6.97
N ARG A 96 5.52 0.57 8.18
CA ARG A 96 4.86 -0.72 8.39
C ARG A 96 3.37 -0.51 8.64
N ILE A 97 2.56 -1.11 7.78
CA ILE A 97 1.11 -0.96 7.74
C ILE A 97 0.49 -2.31 8.08
N VAL A 98 -0.36 -2.34 9.12
CA VAL A 98 -1.02 -3.56 9.60
C VAL A 98 -2.50 -3.50 9.24
N VAL A 99 -2.97 -4.47 8.47
CA VAL A 99 -4.39 -4.60 8.12
C VAL A 99 -4.96 -5.86 8.74
N ASN A 100 -5.99 -5.72 9.57
CA ASN A 100 -6.72 -6.83 10.17
C ASN A 100 -8.09 -6.96 9.50
N LEU A 101 -8.47 -8.19 9.17
CA LEU A 101 -9.76 -8.55 8.60
C LEU A 101 -10.57 -9.36 9.62
N SER A 102 -11.87 -9.06 9.74
CA SER A 102 -12.84 -10.01 10.27
C SER A 102 -13.70 -10.53 9.11
N TYR A 103 -14.00 -11.82 9.13
CA TYR A 103 -14.70 -12.49 8.04
C TYR A 103 -15.44 -13.74 8.52
N HIS A 104 -16.55 -14.05 7.87
CA HIS A 104 -17.28 -15.31 8.01
C HIS A 104 -17.17 -16.10 6.70
N GLY A 105 -16.45 -17.23 6.74
CA GLY A 105 -16.16 -18.01 5.54
C GLY A 105 -15.33 -17.21 4.55
N ASN A 106 -15.89 -16.91 3.37
CA ASN A 106 -15.22 -16.16 2.31
C ASN A 106 -15.67 -14.68 2.23
N VAL A 107 -16.52 -14.23 3.17
CA VAL A 107 -17.08 -12.88 3.18
C VAL A 107 -16.39 -12.05 4.23
N ILE A 108 -15.75 -10.95 3.82
CA ILE A 108 -15.11 -9.99 4.73
C ILE A 108 -16.19 -9.08 5.32
N ASP A 109 -16.28 -9.03 6.65
CA ASP A 109 -17.24 -8.17 7.36
C ASP A 109 -16.63 -6.80 7.71
N SER A 110 -15.34 -6.78 8.06
CA SER A 110 -14.66 -5.53 8.43
C SER A 110 -13.18 -5.54 8.09
N VAL A 111 -12.65 -4.34 7.82
CA VAL A 111 -11.23 -4.09 7.56
C VAL A 111 -10.74 -3.00 8.51
N PHE A 112 -9.73 -3.32 9.32
CA PHE A 112 -9.12 -2.38 10.27
C PHE A 112 -7.68 -2.11 9.86
N LEU A 113 -7.35 -0.84 9.72
CA LEU A 113 -6.00 -0.36 9.43
C LEU A 113 -5.32 0.15 10.70
N GLY A 114 -4.06 -0.20 10.89
CA GLY A 114 -3.22 0.31 11.97
C GLY A 114 -1.75 0.41 11.57
N GLY A 115 -0.98 1.01 12.46
CA GLY A 115 0.46 1.18 12.32
C GLY A 115 1.03 1.87 13.55
N TYR A 116 2.35 2.02 13.58
CA TYR A 116 3.03 2.75 14.65
C TYR A 116 3.41 4.14 14.17
N GLY A 117 3.25 5.12 15.05
CA GLY A 117 3.76 6.47 14.86
C GLY A 117 4.76 6.81 15.96
N TYR A 118 5.63 7.79 15.70
CA TYR A 118 6.58 8.30 16.67
C TYR A 118 6.47 9.82 16.74
N LEU A 119 6.53 10.37 17.95
CA LEU A 119 6.45 11.81 18.17
C LEU A 119 7.81 12.45 17.87
N LEU A 120 7.89 13.20 16.78
CA LEU A 120 9.10 13.95 16.39
C LEU A 120 9.28 15.27 17.15
N GLY A 121 8.18 15.90 17.55
CA GLY A 121 8.22 17.19 18.22
C GLY A 121 6.83 17.73 18.50
N LYS A 122 6.76 18.72 19.37
CA LYS A 122 5.52 19.41 19.75
C LYS A 122 5.76 20.90 19.66
N LYS A 123 4.85 21.62 19.00
CA LYS A 123 4.87 23.09 18.92
C LYS A 123 3.50 23.63 19.29
N SER A 124 3.46 24.63 20.15
CA SER A 124 2.23 25.36 20.46
C SER A 124 2.07 26.52 19.51
N PHE A 125 0.87 26.70 18.96
CA PHE A 125 0.51 27.87 18.16
C PHE A 125 -0.34 28.82 19.01
N PRO A 126 -0.10 30.14 18.97
CA PRO A 126 -1.02 31.08 19.59
C PRO A 126 -2.39 30.98 18.90
N VAL A 127 -3.44 30.92 19.72
CA VAL A 127 -4.85 30.98 19.30
C VAL A 127 -5.31 32.42 19.31
#